data_AF-A0A0W8D039-F1
#
_entry.id   AF-A0A0W8D039-F1
#
_cell.length_a   1.000
_cell.length_b   1.000
_cell.length_c   1.000
_cell.angle_alpha   90.00
_cell.angle_beta   90.00
_cell.angle_gamma   90.00
#
_symmetry.space_group_name_H-M   'P 1'
#
loop_
_entity.id
_entity.type
_entity.pdbx_description
1 polymer ?
#
loop_
_entity_poly.entity_id
_entity_poly.type
_entity_poly.pdbx_seq_one_letter_code
_entity_poly.pdbx_strand_id
1 'polypeptide(L)'
;MDVSLFRRLAEAHPEATQQLSYQYRMNRDIMLLANRLVYGDKLKCGSFKVASNHLKPRWQRQDTIAQKSVWPMRVLTNNQGVMFLDTDAMGEATSERSSTTQLGSSGRRRMENVVEAQVIAGFVELLVLGSVPPDEIAVISPFRSQVALIHQHLTAVAAFRRAGDPTGFILLK
;
A
#
# COMPACT_ATOMS: atom_id res chain seq x y z
N MET A 1 21.23 -5.17 22.20
CA MET A 1 20.60 -4.48 23.36
C MET A 1 19.21 -4.10 22.88
N ASP A 2 18.24 -5.01 23.04
CA ASP A 2 17.04 -4.97 22.21
C ASP A 2 15.78 -4.56 23.00
N VAL A 3 15.97 -4.17 24.26
CA VAL A 3 14.88 -3.79 25.15
C VAL A 3 14.97 -2.28 25.43
N SER A 4 13.95 -1.55 24.98
CA SER A 4 13.85 -0.11 25.25
C SER A 4 13.61 0.16 26.74
N LEU A 5 14.02 1.34 27.21
CA LEU A 5 13.74 1.77 28.59
C LEU A 5 12.24 1.74 28.90
N PHE A 6 11.40 2.18 27.95
CA PHE A 6 9.94 2.14 28.07
C PHE A 6 9.43 0.72 28.34
N ARG A 7 9.90 -0.26 27.56
CA ARG A 7 9.50 -1.66 27.75
C ARG A 7 9.92 -2.17 29.13
N ARG A 8 11.16 -1.90 29.55
CA ARG A 8 11.65 -2.29 30.87
C ARG A 8 10.80 -1.72 32.00
N LEU A 9 10.45 -0.44 31.92
CA LEU A 9 9.65 0.22 32.95
C LEU A 9 8.18 -0.21 32.94
N ALA A 10 7.58 -0.39 31.76
CA ALA A 10 6.20 -0.85 31.64
C ALA A 10 6.00 -2.29 32.15
N GLU A 11 7.00 -3.16 31.96
CA GLU A 11 6.98 -4.54 32.49
C GLU A 11 7.23 -4.56 34.01
N ALA A 12 8.10 -3.70 34.54
CA ALA A 12 8.42 -3.64 35.97
C ALA A 12 7.35 -2.90 36.81
N HIS A 13 6.67 -1.92 36.22
CA HIS A 13 5.65 -1.07 36.87
C HIS A 13 4.40 -0.92 36.01
N PRO A 14 3.56 -1.98 35.87
CA PRO A 14 2.34 -1.93 35.07
C PRO A 14 1.36 -0.84 35.52
N GLU A 15 1.32 -0.52 36.81
CA GLU A 15 0.50 0.52 37.43
C GLU A 15 0.85 1.94 36.96
N ALA A 16 2.09 2.14 36.50
CA ALA A 16 2.56 3.43 35.98
C ALA A 16 2.26 3.61 34.48
N THR A 17 1.59 2.64 33.84
CA THR A 17 1.31 2.66 32.40
C THR A 17 -0.18 2.81 32.12
N GLN A 18 -0.54 3.84 31.35
CA GLN A 18 -1.91 4.02 30.85
C GLN A 18 -1.97 3.76 29.34
N GLN A 19 -2.85 2.85 28.93
CA GLN A 19 -3.11 2.58 27.51
C GLN A 19 -4.18 3.52 26.98
N LEU A 20 -3.91 4.17 25.85
CA LEU A 20 -4.89 4.97 25.11
C LEU A 20 -5.60 4.06 24.09
N SER A 21 -6.88 3.80 24.32
CA SER A 21 -7.66 2.89 23.47
C SER A 21 -8.31 3.57 22.26
N TYR A 22 -8.54 4.90 22.30
CA TYR A 22 -9.22 5.60 21.21
C TYR A 22 -8.24 6.12 20.16
N GLN A 23 -8.52 5.81 18.89
CA GLN A 23 -7.74 6.22 17.73
C GLN A 23 -8.58 7.00 16.72
N TYR A 24 -7.95 7.94 16.01
CA TYR A 24 -8.63 8.88 15.10
C TYR A 24 -8.10 8.85 13.66
N ARG A 25 -7.32 7.82 13.28
CA ARG A 25 -6.65 7.72 11.98
C ARG A 25 -7.21 6.62 11.09
N MET A 26 -7.32 5.40 11.61
CA MET A 26 -7.71 4.21 10.87
C MET A 26 -9.23 4.10 10.81
N ASN A 27 -9.77 3.76 9.64
CA ASN A 27 -11.16 3.33 9.55
C ASN A 27 -11.36 1.99 10.27
N ARG A 28 -12.62 1.52 10.34
CA ARG A 28 -12.96 0.32 11.10
C ARG A 28 -12.19 -0.91 10.63
N ASP A 29 -12.10 -1.13 9.32
CA ASP A 29 -11.48 -2.34 8.76
C ASP A 29 -9.98 -2.41 9.07
N ILE A 30 -9.26 -1.31 8.84
CA ILE A 30 -7.82 -1.23 9.12
C ILE A 30 -7.57 -1.40 10.63
N MET A 31 -8.38 -0.75 11.47
CA MET A 31 -8.26 -0.87 12.93
C MET A 31 -8.50 -2.31 13.40
N LEU A 32 -9.50 -3.00 12.85
CA LEU A 32 -9.81 -4.39 13.20
C LEU A 32 -8.66 -5.34 12.86
N LEU A 33 -8.02 -5.15 11.71
CA LEU A 33 -6.84 -5.93 11.35
C LEU A 33 -5.70 -5.71 12.37
N ALA A 34 -5.38 -4.46 12.67
CA ALA A 34 -4.35 -4.12 13.65
C ALA A 34 -4.69 -4.65 15.06
N ASN A 35 -5.96 -4.60 15.45
CA ASN A 35 -6.45 -5.13 16.72
C ASN A 35 -6.20 -6.62 16.85
N ARG A 36 -6.54 -7.40 15.83
CA ARG A 36 -6.37 -8.86 15.84
C ARG A 36 -4.90 -9.27 15.83
N LEU A 37 -4.04 -8.52 15.15
CA LEU A 37 -2.62 -8.87 14.99
C LEU A 37 -1.73 -8.38 16.14
N VAL A 38 -2.03 -7.21 16.72
CA VAL A 38 -1.08 -6.52 17.63
C VAL A 38 -1.72 -6.08 18.94
N TYR A 39 -2.92 -5.51 18.91
CA TYR A 39 -3.46 -4.80 20.08
C TYR A 39 -4.45 -5.60 20.95
N GLY A 40 -4.77 -6.84 20.59
CA GLY A 40 -5.68 -7.70 21.36
C GLY A 40 -7.07 -7.08 21.55
N ASP A 41 -7.64 -6.53 20.47
CA ASP A 41 -8.97 -5.89 20.44
C ASP A 41 -9.15 -4.65 21.35
N LYS A 42 -8.06 -4.05 21.81
CA LYS A 42 -8.12 -2.87 22.70
C LYS A 42 -8.37 -1.54 22.00
N LEU A 43 -8.05 -1.40 20.71
CA LEU A 43 -8.28 -0.15 19.98
C LEU A 43 -9.75 0.05 19.62
N LYS A 44 -10.21 1.29 19.69
CA LYS A 44 -11.56 1.74 19.37
C LYS A 44 -11.50 2.99 18.48
N CYS A 45 -12.39 3.08 17.49
CA CYS A 45 -12.52 4.30 16.70
C CYS A 45 -13.05 5.44 17.60
N GLY A 46 -12.40 6.60 17.57
CA GLY A 46 -12.79 7.77 18.34
C GLY A 46 -14.05 8.50 17.83
N SER A 47 -14.52 8.17 16.62
CA SER A 47 -15.80 8.67 16.09
C SER A 47 -16.35 7.77 14.98
N PHE A 48 -17.67 7.87 14.74
CA PHE A 48 -18.31 7.20 13.60
C PHE A 48 -17.77 7.69 12.25
N LYS A 49 -17.44 9.00 12.14
CA LYS A 49 -16.87 9.60 10.93
C LYS A 49 -15.54 8.93 10.54
N VAL A 50 -14.67 8.67 11.51
CA VAL A 50 -13.41 7.96 11.27
C VAL A 50 -13.69 6.50 10.90
N ALA A 51 -14.57 5.83 11.66
CA ALA A 51 -14.88 4.42 11.45
C ALA A 51 -15.45 4.10 10.06
N SER A 52 -16.29 4.99 9.52
CA SER A 52 -16.97 4.85 8.22
C SER A 52 -16.23 5.51 7.06
N ASN A 53 -15.01 6.00 7.27
CA ASN A 53 -14.25 6.66 6.21
C ASN A 53 -13.66 5.61 5.25
N HIS A 54 -13.92 5.78 3.95
CA HIS A 54 -13.37 4.96 2.89
C HIS A 54 -12.97 5.84 1.72
N LEU A 55 -11.99 5.37 0.95
CA LEU A 55 -11.57 6.05 -0.25
C LEU A 55 -12.71 6.05 -1.29
N LYS A 56 -12.96 7.21 -1.91
CA LYS A 56 -13.98 7.39 -2.95
C LYS A 56 -13.38 8.05 -4.19
N PRO A 57 -12.78 7.28 -5.10
CA PRO A 57 -12.22 7.81 -6.35
C PRO A 57 -13.31 8.49 -7.20
N ARG A 58 -12.98 9.63 -7.82
CA ARG A 58 -13.97 10.42 -8.59
C ARG A 58 -14.53 9.71 -9.81
N TRP A 59 -13.74 8.87 -10.49
CA TRP A 59 -14.21 8.09 -11.62
C TRP A 59 -15.31 7.07 -11.24
N GLN A 60 -15.53 6.79 -9.95
CA GLN A 60 -16.69 6.00 -9.49
C GLN A 60 -18.04 6.68 -9.83
N ARG A 61 -18.04 7.99 -10.12
CA ARG A 61 -19.24 8.75 -10.54
C ARG A 61 -19.44 8.82 -12.05
N GLN A 62 -18.47 8.39 -12.86
CA GLN A 62 -18.57 8.41 -14.32
C GLN A 62 -18.67 6.97 -14.83
N ASP A 63 -19.88 6.55 -15.20
CA ASP A 63 -20.24 5.21 -15.70
C ASP A 63 -19.47 4.75 -16.97
N THR A 64 -18.58 5.59 -17.52
CA THR A 64 -17.99 5.42 -18.85
C THR A 64 -16.61 4.75 -18.89
N ILE A 65 -15.92 4.53 -17.75
CA ILE A 65 -14.57 3.89 -17.72
C ILE A 65 -14.64 2.38 -17.39
N ALA A 66 -15.83 1.85 -17.09
CA ALA A 66 -16.01 0.51 -16.53
C ALA A 66 -15.76 -0.68 -17.48
N GLN A 67 -15.33 -0.47 -18.73
CA GLN A 67 -15.36 -1.55 -19.74
C GLN A 67 -14.01 -2.14 -20.19
N LYS A 68 -12.84 -1.70 -19.71
CA LYS A 68 -11.57 -2.27 -20.22
C LYS A 68 -10.47 -2.67 -19.21
N SER A 69 -10.66 -2.56 -17.91
CA SER A 69 -9.75 -3.18 -16.91
C SER A 69 -10.52 -3.73 -15.72
N VAL A 70 -10.79 -5.05 -15.77
CA VAL A 70 -11.81 -5.71 -14.93
C VAL A 70 -11.43 -5.76 -13.45
N TRP A 71 -10.16 -5.98 -13.10
CA TRP A 71 -9.77 -6.29 -11.73
C TRP A 71 -9.19 -5.11 -10.91
N PRO A 72 -8.31 -4.22 -11.43
CA PRO A 72 -7.76 -3.15 -10.60
C PRO A 72 -8.83 -2.14 -10.17
N MET A 73 -9.80 -1.89 -11.04
CA MET A 73 -10.96 -1.05 -10.72
C MET A 73 -11.83 -1.69 -9.64
N ARG A 74 -12.10 -3.01 -9.72
CA ARG A 74 -12.82 -3.76 -8.67
C ARG A 74 -12.10 -3.70 -7.31
N VAL A 75 -10.77 -3.74 -7.33
CA VAL A 75 -9.93 -3.56 -6.13
C VAL A 75 -10.08 -2.16 -5.53
N LEU A 76 -10.25 -1.12 -6.34
CA LEU A 76 -10.39 0.25 -5.85
C LEU A 76 -11.84 0.65 -5.52
N THR A 77 -12.87 -0.07 -6.00
CA THR A 77 -14.30 0.25 -5.79
C THR A 77 -15.03 -0.62 -4.78
N ASN A 78 -14.42 -1.67 -4.24
CA ASN A 78 -15.11 -2.62 -3.34
C ASN A 78 -15.47 -2.04 -1.97
N ASN A 79 -15.12 -0.78 -1.69
CA ASN A 79 -15.39 -0.10 -0.42
C ASN A 79 -14.84 -0.86 0.81
N GLN A 80 -13.78 -1.65 0.63
CA GLN A 80 -13.05 -2.31 1.73
C GLN A 80 -11.87 -1.43 2.15
N GLY A 81 -11.65 -1.29 3.46
CA GLY A 81 -10.49 -0.55 3.98
C GLY A 81 -9.16 -1.31 3.87
N VAL A 82 -9.21 -2.61 3.64
CA VAL A 82 -8.04 -3.49 3.54
C VAL A 82 -8.26 -4.49 2.41
N MET A 83 -7.24 -4.67 1.58
CA MET A 83 -7.19 -5.72 0.58
C MET A 83 -5.80 -6.34 0.52
N PHE A 84 -5.77 -7.67 0.37
CA PHE A 84 -4.56 -8.42 0.07
C PHE A 84 -4.65 -8.89 -1.39
N LEU A 85 -3.63 -8.57 -2.19
CA LEU A 85 -3.53 -9.01 -3.58
C LEU A 85 -2.47 -10.09 -3.66
N ASP A 86 -2.91 -11.30 -4.02
CA ASP A 86 -2.03 -12.42 -4.30
C ASP A 86 -1.49 -12.31 -5.74
N THR A 87 -0.16 -12.32 -5.87
CA THR A 87 0.56 -12.19 -7.14
C THR A 87 1.14 -13.52 -7.63
N ASP A 88 0.93 -14.63 -6.91
CA ASP A 88 1.48 -15.95 -7.27
C ASP A 88 1.01 -16.40 -8.67
N ALA A 89 -0.24 -16.07 -9.02
CA ALA A 89 -0.84 -16.42 -10.31
C ALA A 89 -0.33 -15.56 -11.49
N MET A 90 0.47 -14.51 -11.24
CA MET A 90 0.99 -13.61 -12.30
C MET A 90 2.31 -14.10 -12.94
N GLY A 91 2.71 -15.35 -12.67
CA GLY A 91 3.80 -16.07 -13.35
C GLY A 91 5.17 -15.94 -12.68
N GLU A 92 6.17 -16.69 -13.14
CA GLU A 92 7.52 -16.78 -12.53
C GLU A 92 8.25 -15.42 -12.41
N ALA A 93 7.82 -14.40 -13.16
CA ALA A 93 8.35 -13.05 -13.07
C ALA A 93 7.98 -12.31 -11.77
N THR A 94 7.04 -12.84 -10.97
CA THR A 94 6.68 -12.32 -9.65
C THR A 94 7.62 -12.80 -8.55
N SER A 95 8.49 -13.76 -8.82
CA SER A 95 9.49 -14.17 -7.83
C SER A 95 10.51 -13.07 -7.63
N GLU A 96 10.85 -12.80 -6.36
CA GLU A 96 11.92 -11.86 -6.01
C GLU A 96 13.19 -12.23 -6.79
N ARG A 97 13.64 -11.33 -7.67
CA ARG A 97 14.85 -11.56 -8.47
C ARG A 97 16.05 -11.36 -7.59
N SER A 98 16.36 -12.42 -6.87
CA SER A 98 17.61 -12.64 -6.20
C SER A 98 18.68 -12.93 -7.24
N SER A 99 19.14 -11.91 -7.95
CA SER A 99 20.29 -12.11 -8.84
C SER A 99 21.50 -12.45 -7.97
N THR A 100 21.82 -13.74 -7.88
CA THR A 100 23.12 -14.26 -7.42
C THR A 100 24.27 -13.67 -8.23
N THR A 101 23.98 -13.12 -9.41
CA THR A 101 24.91 -12.45 -10.33
C THR A 101 25.06 -10.94 -10.11
N GLN A 102 24.27 -10.29 -9.25
CA GLN A 102 24.47 -8.87 -8.93
C GLN A 102 24.48 -8.64 -7.42
N LEU A 103 25.59 -9.03 -6.79
CA LEU A 103 26.08 -8.25 -5.65
C LEU A 103 26.18 -6.81 -6.14
N GLY A 104 25.32 -5.91 -5.64
CA GLY A 104 25.56 -4.48 -5.80
C GLY A 104 26.95 -4.13 -5.24
N SER A 105 27.49 -2.97 -5.57
CA SER A 105 28.79 -2.47 -5.07
C SER A 105 28.99 -2.62 -3.55
N SER A 106 27.91 -2.73 -2.77
CA SER A 106 27.89 -2.94 -1.31
C SER A 106 27.76 -4.41 -0.83
N GLY A 107 27.77 -5.42 -1.72
CA GLY A 107 27.67 -6.84 -1.36
C GLY A 107 26.29 -7.30 -0.84
N ARG A 108 25.27 -6.43 -0.83
CA ARG A 108 23.91 -6.78 -0.40
C ARG A 108 23.06 -7.30 -1.57
N ARG A 109 22.31 -8.38 -1.31
CA ARG A 109 21.32 -8.96 -2.23
C ARG A 109 20.26 -7.92 -2.55
N ARG A 110 20.09 -7.62 -3.84
CA ARG A 110 19.04 -6.74 -4.35
C ARG A 110 17.72 -7.50 -4.30
N MET A 111 16.79 -7.05 -3.44
CA MET A 111 15.46 -7.67 -3.33
C MET A 111 14.46 -6.81 -4.07
N GLU A 112 14.01 -7.32 -5.22
CA GLU A 112 13.13 -6.60 -6.13
C GLU A 112 12.13 -7.56 -6.79
N ASN A 113 10.92 -7.04 -6.94
CA ASN A 113 9.83 -7.67 -7.67
C ASN A 113 9.31 -6.68 -8.71
N VAL A 114 9.63 -6.93 -9.98
CA VAL A 114 9.27 -6.06 -11.09
C VAL A 114 7.76 -6.06 -11.34
N VAL A 115 7.11 -7.22 -11.22
CA VAL A 115 5.67 -7.34 -11.45
C VAL A 115 4.91 -6.56 -10.39
N GLU A 116 5.26 -6.71 -9.11
CA GLU A 116 4.67 -5.89 -8.05
C GLU A 116 4.91 -4.39 -8.27
N ALA A 117 6.12 -3.99 -8.67
CA ALA A 117 6.40 -2.58 -8.92
C ALA A 117 5.52 -1.99 -10.03
N GLN A 118 5.27 -2.75 -11.10
CA GLN A 118 4.36 -2.36 -12.18
C GLN A 118 2.90 -2.30 -11.72
N VAL A 119 2.43 -3.31 -10.97
CA VAL A 119 1.07 -3.36 -10.42
C VAL A 119 0.82 -2.16 -9.50
N ILE A 120 1.75 -1.88 -8.58
CA ILE A 120 1.66 -0.74 -7.67
C ILE A 120 1.66 0.59 -8.43
N ALA A 121 2.52 0.75 -9.45
CA ALA A 121 2.52 1.95 -10.27
C ALA A 121 1.17 2.17 -10.99
N GLY A 122 0.57 1.10 -11.52
CA GLY A 122 -0.76 1.15 -12.13
C GLY A 122 -1.87 1.53 -11.13
N PHE A 123 -1.83 1.02 -9.89
CA PHE A 123 -2.76 1.43 -8.84
C PHE A 123 -2.62 2.91 -8.48
N VAL A 124 -1.40 3.39 -8.29
CA VAL A 124 -1.15 4.81 -8.00
C VAL A 124 -1.67 5.69 -9.13
N GLU A 125 -1.46 5.28 -10.38
CA GLU A 125 -2.01 5.98 -11.54
C GLU A 125 -3.54 6.06 -11.51
N LEU A 126 -4.22 4.93 -11.29
CA LEU A 126 -5.68 4.87 -11.20
C LEU A 126 -6.22 5.73 -10.05
N LEU A 127 -5.53 5.77 -8.91
CA LEU A 127 -5.88 6.63 -7.77
C LEU A 127 -5.77 8.11 -8.14
N VAL A 128 -4.67 8.50 -8.79
CA VAL A 128 -4.47 9.90 -9.21
C VAL A 128 -5.44 10.30 -10.31
N LEU A 129 -5.74 9.42 -11.28
CA LEU A 129 -6.83 9.61 -12.25
C LEU A 129 -8.20 9.73 -11.54
N GLY A 130 -8.35 9.04 -10.42
CA GLY A 130 -9.49 9.17 -9.49
C GLY A 130 -9.51 10.46 -8.69
N SER A 131 -8.61 11.40 -8.99
CA SER A 131 -8.45 12.68 -8.27
C SER A 131 -8.12 12.50 -6.79
N VAL A 132 -7.45 11.42 -6.42
CA VAL A 132 -6.78 11.30 -5.12
C VAL A 132 -5.48 12.12 -5.19
N PRO A 133 -5.27 13.10 -4.29
CA PRO A 133 -4.05 13.90 -4.26
C PRO A 133 -2.82 12.99 -4.05
N PRO A 134 -1.72 13.18 -4.81
CA PRO A 134 -0.52 12.33 -4.66
C PRO A 134 0.09 12.35 -3.26
N ASP A 135 -0.05 13.46 -2.52
CA ASP A 135 0.39 13.63 -1.13
C ASP A 135 -0.47 12.87 -0.11
N GLU A 136 -1.64 12.37 -0.51
CA GLU A 136 -2.47 11.46 0.28
C GLU A 136 -2.17 9.97 -0.01
N ILE A 137 -1.25 9.67 -0.94
CA ILE A 137 -0.88 8.30 -1.32
C ILE A 137 0.53 7.99 -0.83
N ALA A 138 0.67 6.89 -0.09
CA ALA A 138 1.96 6.38 0.34
C ALA A 138 2.17 4.94 -0.13
N VAL A 139 3.32 4.66 -0.72
CA VAL A 139 3.77 3.30 -1.04
C VAL A 139 4.92 2.94 -0.10
N ILE A 140 4.83 1.76 0.53
CA ILE A 140 5.79 1.30 1.53
C ILE A 140 6.31 -0.07 1.09
N SER A 141 7.62 -0.29 1.22
CA SER A 141 8.26 -1.59 1.01
C SER A 141 9.40 -1.77 2.02
N PRO A 142 9.64 -3.00 2.54
CA PRO A 142 10.73 -3.26 3.49
C PRO A 142 12.13 -3.13 2.85
N PHE A 143 12.23 -3.26 1.53
CA PHE A 143 13.51 -3.25 0.81
C PHE A 143 13.76 -1.93 0.08
N ARG A 144 14.90 -1.29 0.36
CA ARG A 144 15.29 -0.03 -0.30
C ARG A 144 15.43 -0.16 -1.82
N SER A 145 15.88 -1.32 -2.31
CA SER A 145 15.94 -1.63 -3.74
C SER A 145 14.56 -1.63 -4.39
N GLN A 146 13.56 -2.24 -3.74
CA GLN A 146 12.19 -2.24 -4.22
C GLN A 146 11.58 -0.83 -4.21
N VAL A 147 11.87 -0.01 -3.19
CA VAL A 147 11.45 1.42 -3.18
C VAL A 147 12.03 2.17 -4.38
N ALA A 148 13.31 1.97 -4.69
CA ALA A 148 13.95 2.60 -5.84
C ALA A 148 13.32 2.16 -7.17
N LEU A 149 13.03 0.86 -7.32
CA LEU A 149 12.36 0.31 -8.50
C LEU A 149 10.95 0.88 -8.68
N ILE A 150 10.13 0.91 -7.63
CA ILE A 150 8.79 1.50 -7.66
C ILE A 150 8.86 2.98 -8.07
N HIS A 151 9.81 3.74 -7.50
CA HIS A 151 9.99 5.15 -7.85
C HIS A 151 10.32 5.34 -9.34
N GLN A 152 11.15 4.47 -9.93
CA GLN A 152 11.45 4.49 -11.37
C GLN A 152 10.17 4.27 -12.19
N HIS A 153 9.36 3.26 -11.85
CA HIS A 153 8.09 3.00 -12.54
C HIS A 153 7.10 4.16 -12.42
N LEU A 154 6.93 4.74 -11.23
CA LEU A 154 6.07 5.90 -11.01
C LEU A 154 6.52 7.12 -11.83
N THR A 155 7.83 7.35 -11.93
CA THR A 155 8.39 8.45 -12.74
C THR A 155 8.10 8.24 -14.22
N ALA A 156 8.25 7.02 -14.72
CA ALA A 156 7.96 6.67 -16.11
C ALA A 156 6.48 6.87 -16.46
N VAL A 157 5.57 6.41 -15.60
CA VAL A 157 4.11 6.60 -15.76
C VAL A 157 3.75 8.09 -15.73
N ALA A 158 4.30 8.85 -14.80
CA ALA A 158 4.07 10.30 -14.73
C ALA A 158 4.58 11.06 -15.97
N ALA A 159 5.71 10.63 -16.53
CA ALA A 159 6.25 11.18 -17.77
C ALA A 159 5.35 10.85 -18.97
N PHE A 160 4.87 9.61 -19.08
CA PHE A 160 3.95 9.19 -20.14
C PHE A 160 2.64 10.00 -20.12
N ARG A 161 2.06 10.21 -18.94
CA ARG A 161 0.86 11.05 -18.77
C ARG A 161 1.07 12.50 -19.23
N ARG A 162 2.25 13.08 -18.97
CA ARG A 162 2.59 14.44 -19.42
C ARG A 162 2.79 14.53 -20.93
N ALA A 163 3.20 13.42 -21.57
CA ALA A 163 3.39 13.34 -23.02
C ALA A 163 2.07 13.21 -23.81
N GLY A 164 0.93 13.01 -23.14
CA GLY A 164 -0.39 13.27 -23.72
C GLY A 164 -1.04 12.14 -24.52
N ASP A 165 -0.71 10.87 -24.27
CA ASP A 165 -1.48 9.74 -24.82
C ASP A 165 -2.50 9.20 -23.79
N PRO A 166 -3.79 9.58 -23.87
CA PRO A 166 -4.83 9.13 -22.94
C PRO A 166 -5.26 7.66 -23.13
N THR A 167 -4.65 6.90 -24.05
CA THR A 167 -5.06 5.52 -24.35
C THR A 167 -4.06 4.43 -23.97
N GLY A 168 -2.87 4.80 -23.51
CA GLY A 168 -1.85 3.85 -23.06
C GLY A 168 -2.12 3.29 -21.66
N PHE A 169 -3.19 2.51 -21.48
CA PHE A 169 -3.24 1.56 -20.37
C PHE A 169 -1.99 0.67 -20.51
N ILE A 170 -1.11 0.70 -19.51
CA ILE A 170 -0.11 -0.36 -19.34
C ILE A 170 -0.90 -1.60 -18.88
N LEU A 171 -1.63 -2.20 -19.83
CA LEU A 171 -2.13 -3.55 -19.70
C LEU A 171 -0.89 -4.44 -19.78
N LEU A 172 -0.46 -4.88 -18.60
CA LEU A 172 0.39 -6.06 -18.46
C LEU A 172 -0.28 -7.17 -19.29
N LYS A 173 0.31 -7.45 -20.46
CA LYS A 173 0.03 -8.67 -21.22
C LYS A 173 0.70 -9.84 -20.52
#